data_AF-A0A3S1DA82-F1
#
_entry.id   AF-A0A3S1DA82-F1
#
_cell.length_a   1.000
_cell.length_b   1.000
_cell.length_c   1.000
_cell.angle_alpha   90.00
_cell.angle_beta   90.00
_cell.angle_gamma   90.00
#
_symmetry.space_group_name_H-M   'P 1'
#
loop_
_entity.id
_entity.type
_entity.pdbx_description
1 polymer ?
#
loop_
_entity_poly.entity_id
_entity_poly.type
_entity_poly.pdbx_seq_one_letter_code
_entity_poly.pdbx_strand_id
1 'polypeptide(L)'
;VDPTKFVPIAMVTELQGDLKKLREDLTADKATEAVNSAIEAGKIAPAQKDWALGYAKADLKAFDIFVGNAPVMTASQIRTSKRPASENAGLSDADIAVCNAMGLDPKKFAETLKLNKETV
;
A
#
# COMPACT_ATOMS: atom_id res chain seq x y z
N VAL A 1 19.87 -53.70 11.03
CA VAL A 1 19.46 -52.39 10.46
C VAL A 1 18.16 -51.97 11.10
N ASP A 2 18.12 -50.78 11.70
CA ASP A 2 17.06 -50.40 12.64
C ASP A 2 15.88 -49.74 11.89
N PRO A 3 14.69 -50.37 11.83
CA PRO A 3 13.55 -49.88 11.06
C PRO A 3 12.95 -48.59 11.63
N THR A 4 13.26 -48.23 12.89
CA THR A 4 12.84 -46.96 13.49
C THR A 4 13.64 -45.75 12.96
N LYS A 5 14.80 -46.00 12.34
CA LYS A 5 15.57 -44.98 11.60
C LYS A 5 15.05 -44.76 10.18
N PHE A 6 14.13 -45.59 9.71
CA PHE A 6 13.43 -45.44 8.43
C PHE A 6 12.04 -44.86 8.67
N VAL A 7 11.95 -43.72 9.38
CA VAL A 7 10.78 -42.86 9.19
C VAL A 7 10.68 -42.60 7.67
N PRO A 8 9.54 -42.86 7.02
CA PRO A 8 9.43 -42.68 5.59
C PRO A 8 9.89 -41.27 5.24
N ILE A 9 11.00 -41.15 4.49
CA ILE A 9 11.56 -39.85 4.11
C ILE A 9 10.48 -39.00 3.44
N ALA A 10 9.57 -39.65 2.69
CA ALA A 10 8.37 -39.05 2.14
C ALA A 10 7.51 -38.31 3.19
N MET A 11 7.21 -38.92 4.33
CA MET A 11 6.41 -38.31 5.39
C MET A 11 7.15 -37.17 6.09
N VAL A 12 8.47 -37.26 6.26
CA VAL A 12 9.28 -36.15 6.80
C VAL A 12 9.33 -34.98 5.81
N THR A 13 9.46 -35.25 4.51
CA THR A 13 9.43 -34.24 3.46
C THR A 13 8.07 -33.55 3.36
N GLU A 14 6.97 -34.31 3.47
CA GLU A 14 5.62 -33.75 3.55
C GLU A 14 5.45 -32.85 4.77
N LEU A 15 5.83 -33.32 5.96
CA LEU A 15 5.78 -32.52 7.19
C LEU A 15 6.67 -31.27 7.11
N GLN A 16 7.84 -31.35 6.49
CA GLN A 16 8.69 -30.19 6.24
C GLN A 16 8.02 -29.17 5.30
N GLY A 17 7.34 -29.66 4.26
CA GLY A 17 6.55 -28.84 3.35
C GLY A 17 5.40 -28.13 4.06
N ASP A 18 4.66 -28.84 4.89
CA ASP A 18 3.54 -28.30 5.66
C ASP A 18 4.02 -27.31 6.73
N LEU A 19 5.11 -27.61 7.43
CA LEU A 19 5.73 -26.67 8.37
C LEU A 19 6.24 -25.40 7.67
N LYS A 20 6.80 -25.52 6.46
CA LYS A 20 7.24 -24.37 5.68
C LYS A 20 6.05 -23.49 5.30
N LYS A 21 4.97 -24.09 4.77
CA LYS A 21 3.73 -23.36 4.43
C LYS A 21 3.13 -22.67 5.65
N LEU A 22 2.96 -23.40 6.76
CA LEU A 22 2.40 -22.85 7.98
C LEU A 22 3.25 -21.69 8.52
N ARG A 23 4.58 -21.81 8.41
CA ARG A 23 5.49 -20.74 8.81
C ARG A 23 5.36 -19.52 7.89
N GLU A 24 5.21 -19.75 6.58
CA GLU A 24 4.98 -18.68 5.59
C GLU A 24 3.65 -17.95 5.85
N ASP A 25 2.57 -18.68 6.08
CA ASP A 25 1.25 -18.13 6.41
C ASP A 25 1.32 -17.31 7.71
N LEU A 26 1.92 -17.87 8.76
CA LEU A 26 2.09 -17.17 10.04
C LEU A 26 2.94 -15.90 9.89
N THR A 27 3.97 -15.92 9.05
CA THR A 27 4.76 -14.71 8.79
C THR A 27 3.98 -13.66 8.00
N ALA A 28 3.12 -14.08 7.06
CA ALA A 28 2.27 -13.18 6.30
C ALA A 28 1.19 -12.53 7.18
N ASP A 29 0.61 -13.30 8.11
CA ASP A 29 -0.37 -12.80 9.07
C ASP A 29 0.27 -11.79 10.02
N LYS A 30 1.43 -12.13 10.60
CA LYS A 30 2.20 -11.23 11.46
C LYS A 30 2.62 -9.94 10.74
N ALA A 31 3.02 -10.04 9.47
CA ALA A 31 3.35 -8.87 8.67
C ALA A 31 2.12 -7.96 8.48
N THR A 32 0.96 -8.55 8.23
CA THR A 32 -0.29 -7.81 8.06
C THR A 32 -0.72 -7.13 9.36
N GLU A 33 -0.64 -7.85 10.48
CA GLU A 33 -0.96 -7.34 11.81
C GLU A 33 -0.03 -6.20 12.24
N ALA A 34 1.29 -6.37 12.04
CA ALA A 34 2.29 -5.34 12.33
C ALA A 34 2.05 -4.05 11.51
N VAL A 35 1.72 -4.19 10.22
CA VAL A 35 1.41 -3.03 9.36
C VAL A 35 0.14 -2.33 9.80
N ASN A 36 -0.93 -3.07 10.11
CA ASN A 36 -2.18 -2.46 10.59
C ASN A 36 -1.94 -1.73 11.92
N SER A 37 -1.22 -2.34 12.87
CA SER A 37 -0.89 -1.72 14.15
C SER A 37 -0.04 -0.45 13.97
N ALA A 38 0.92 -0.45 13.05
CA ALA A 38 1.73 0.72 12.73
C ALA A 38 0.90 1.86 12.10
N ILE A 39 -0.12 1.54 11.30
CA ILE A 39 -1.06 2.52 10.74
C ILE A 39 -1.95 3.11 11.84
N GLU A 40 -2.49 2.29 12.73
CA GLU A 40 -3.31 2.73 13.86
C GLU A 40 -2.52 3.60 14.84
N ALA A 41 -1.25 3.25 15.08
CA ALA A 41 -0.32 4.06 15.86
C ALA A 41 0.09 5.37 15.17
N GLY A 42 -0.36 5.60 13.94
CA GLY A 42 0.00 6.79 13.16
C GLY A 42 1.47 6.84 12.79
N LYS A 43 2.17 5.69 12.76
CA LYS A 43 3.59 5.60 12.37
C LYS A 43 3.77 5.37 10.87
N ILE A 44 2.73 4.84 10.22
CA ILE A 44 2.67 4.64 8.77
C ILE A 44 1.38 5.28 8.25
N ALA A 45 1.49 6.01 7.14
CA ALA A 45 0.32 6.56 6.47
C ALA A 45 -0.52 5.43 5.83
N PRO A 46 -1.87 5.50 5.87
CA PRO A 46 -2.73 4.52 5.19
C PRO A 46 -2.42 4.36 3.69
N ALA A 47 -1.99 5.44 3.03
CA ALA A 47 -1.57 5.44 1.63
C ALA A 47 -0.31 4.60 1.34
N GLN A 48 0.48 4.30 2.38
CA GLN A 48 1.70 3.49 2.27
C GLN A 48 1.47 2.03 2.70
N LYS A 49 0.22 1.61 2.92
CA LYS A 49 -0.11 0.26 3.38
C LYS A 49 0.45 -0.84 2.48
N ASP A 50 0.32 -0.72 1.17
CA ASP A 50 0.80 -1.74 0.22
C ASP A 50 2.33 -1.85 0.23
N TRP A 51 3.02 -0.71 0.32
CA TRP A 51 4.47 -0.66 0.50
C TRP A 51 4.89 -1.31 1.83
N ALA A 52 4.20 -0.97 2.91
CA ALA A 52 4.47 -1.48 4.25
C ALA A 52 4.25 -3.01 4.33
N LEU A 53 3.19 -3.52 3.69
CA LEU A 53 2.94 -4.96 3.56
C LEU A 53 4.04 -5.67 2.78
N GLY A 54 4.48 -5.11 1.66
CA GLY A 54 5.59 -5.66 0.88
C GLY A 54 6.89 -5.72 1.70
N TYR A 55 7.16 -4.65 2.47
CA TYR A 55 8.36 -4.56 3.30
C TYR A 55 8.32 -5.52 4.50
N ALA A 56 7.19 -5.59 5.21
CA ALA A 56 7.02 -6.50 6.35
C ALA A 56 7.03 -7.99 5.96
N LYS A 57 6.53 -8.33 4.76
CA LYS A 57 6.63 -9.69 4.20
C LYS A 57 8.06 -10.08 3.83
N ALA A 58 8.87 -9.11 3.40
CA ALA A 58 10.27 -9.33 3.07
C ALA A 58 11.14 -9.44 4.33
N ASP A 59 10.97 -8.52 5.28
CA ASP A 59 11.68 -8.52 6.56
C ASP A 59 10.85 -7.86 7.67
N LEU A 60 10.18 -8.69 8.46
CA LEU A 60 9.37 -8.25 9.60
C LEU A 60 10.21 -7.53 10.66
N LYS A 61 11.47 -7.94 10.86
CA LYS A 61 12.32 -7.39 11.92
C LYS A 61 12.82 -6.00 11.54
N ALA A 62 13.21 -5.82 10.28
CA ALA A 62 13.57 -4.50 9.77
C ALA A 62 12.37 -3.55 9.76
N PHE A 63 11.18 -4.06 9.42
CA PHE A 63 9.93 -3.32 9.54
C PHE A 63 9.65 -2.85 10.98
N ASP A 64 9.79 -3.74 11.97
CA ASP A 64 9.60 -3.40 13.39
C ASP A 64 10.59 -2.33 13.88
N ILE A 65 11.85 -2.40 13.44
CA ILE A 65 12.86 -1.37 13.76
C ILE A 65 12.49 -0.03 13.11
N PHE A 66 12.02 -0.04 11.87
CA PHE A 66 11.56 1.16 11.18
C PHE A 66 10.38 1.80 11.92
N VAL A 67 9.35 1.01 12.24
CA VAL A 67 8.18 1.47 13.00
C VAL A 67 8.59 1.92 14.41
N GLY A 68 9.50 1.22 15.07
CA GLY A 68 10.03 1.58 16.39
C GLY A 68 10.66 2.98 16.41
N ASN A 69 11.43 3.32 15.37
CA ASN A 69 12.10 4.62 15.23
C ASN A 69 11.23 5.70 14.58
N ALA A 70 10.16 5.32 13.89
CA ALA A 70 9.28 6.27 13.22
C ALA A 70 8.56 7.16 14.25
N PRO A 71 8.63 8.49 14.11
CA PRO A 71 7.84 9.40 14.93
C PRO A 71 6.35 9.22 14.63
N VAL A 72 5.52 9.44 15.64
CA VAL A 72 4.06 9.45 15.46
C VAL A 72 3.70 10.65 14.58
N MET A 73 2.99 10.38 13.49
CA MET A 73 2.53 11.38 12.55
C MET A 73 1.49 12.27 13.23
N THR A 74 1.59 13.57 13.01
CA THR A 74 0.57 14.53 13.45
C THR A 74 -0.74 14.29 12.70
N ALA A 75 -1.87 14.75 13.26
CA ALA A 75 -3.18 14.62 12.61
C ALA A 75 -3.21 15.18 11.17
N SER A 76 -2.38 16.18 10.86
CA SER A 76 -2.24 16.73 9.51
C SER A 76 -1.50 15.81 8.54
N GLN A 77 -0.59 14.96 9.02
CA GLN A 77 0.17 14.00 8.23
C GLN A 77 -0.58 12.67 8.03
N ILE A 78 -1.43 12.28 8.99
CA ILE A 78 -2.29 11.09 8.88
C ILE A 78 -3.39 11.32 7.83
N ARG A 79 -3.90 12.55 7.75
CA ARG A 79 -4.81 12.94 6.67
C ARG A 79 -4.05 12.82 5.35
N THR A 80 -4.51 11.93 4.48
CA THR A 80 -4.20 12.01 3.06
C THR A 80 -4.70 13.35 2.59
N SER A 81 -3.82 14.35 2.56
CA SER A 81 -4.13 15.62 1.93
C SER A 81 -4.43 15.30 0.48
N LYS A 82 -5.72 15.28 0.12
CA LYS A 82 -6.14 15.33 -1.27
C LYS A 82 -5.40 16.52 -1.84
N ARG A 83 -4.41 16.26 -2.70
CA ARG A 83 -3.65 17.32 -3.37
C ARG A 83 -4.70 18.32 -3.84
N PRO A 84 -4.63 19.61 -3.44
CA PRO A 84 -5.60 20.58 -3.93
C PRO A 84 -5.58 20.43 -5.44
N ALA A 85 -6.74 20.09 -6.02
CA ALA A 85 -6.83 19.93 -7.46
C ALA A 85 -6.31 21.24 -8.03
N SER A 86 -5.18 21.19 -8.74
CA SER A 86 -4.74 22.36 -9.50
C SER A 86 -5.96 22.81 -10.32
N GLU A 87 -6.21 24.12 -10.39
CA GLU A 87 -7.37 24.65 -11.12
C GLU A 87 -7.36 24.19 -12.60
N ASN A 88 -6.20 23.76 -13.11
CA ASN A 88 -5.99 23.19 -14.44
C ASN A 88 -5.70 21.67 -14.44
N ALA A 89 -5.95 20.96 -13.33
CA ALA A 89 -5.69 19.53 -13.23
C ALA A 89 -6.53 18.76 -14.25
N GLY A 90 -5.90 18.37 -15.36
CA GLY A 90 -6.50 17.62 -16.46
C GLY A 90 -6.58 18.36 -17.80
N LEU A 91 -6.20 19.65 -17.86
CA LEU A 91 -6.04 20.36 -19.14
C LEU A 91 -4.59 20.28 -19.62
N SER A 92 -4.41 19.96 -20.89
CA SER A 92 -3.14 20.17 -21.60
C SER A 92 -2.94 21.65 -21.95
N ASP A 93 -1.71 22.05 -22.26
CA ASP A 93 -1.43 23.42 -22.72
C ASP A 93 -2.23 23.80 -23.98
N ALA A 94 -2.55 22.82 -24.82
CA ALA A 94 -3.43 23.00 -25.98
C ALA A 94 -4.88 23.30 -25.55
N ASP A 95 -5.39 22.64 -24.51
CA ASP A 95 -6.75 22.88 -23.99
C ASP A 95 -6.87 24.30 -23.41
N ILE A 96 -5.82 24.79 -22.75
CA ILE A 96 -5.76 26.15 -22.23
C ILE A 96 -5.75 27.17 -23.38
N ALA A 97 -4.97 26.92 -24.44
CA ALA A 97 -4.92 27.79 -25.61
C ALA A 97 -6.26 27.84 -26.36
N VAL A 98 -6.95 26.71 -26.48
CA VAL A 98 -8.30 26.63 -27.08
C VAL A 98 -9.33 27.35 -26.21
N CYS A 99 -9.30 27.19 -24.89
CA CYS A 99 -10.19 27.93 -23.97
C CYS A 99 -9.99 29.44 -24.12
N ASN A 100 -8.74 29.91 -24.17
CA ASN A 100 -8.42 31.32 -24.38
C ASN A 100 -8.87 31.83 -25.75
N ALA A 101 -8.69 31.04 -26.82
CA ALA A 101 -9.12 31.40 -28.17
C ALA A 101 -10.65 31.44 -28.32
N MET A 102 -11.38 30.62 -27.57
CA MET A 102 -12.85 30.55 -27.57
C MET A 102 -13.49 31.50 -26.55
N GLY A 103 -12.70 32.21 -25.73
CA GLY A 103 -13.21 33.06 -24.64
C GLY A 103 -13.88 32.27 -23.51
N LEU A 104 -13.57 30.98 -23.38
CA LEU A 104 -14.09 30.10 -22.35
C LEU A 104 -13.19 30.16 -21.12
N ASP A 105 -13.78 30.20 -19.94
CA ASP A 105 -13.03 30.11 -18.68
C ASP A 105 -12.44 28.69 -18.56
N PRO A 106 -11.10 28.53 -18.53
CA PRO A 106 -10.46 27.23 -18.37
C PRO A 106 -10.94 26.46 -17.13
N LYS A 107 -11.39 27.18 -16.09
CA LYS A 107 -11.93 26.58 -14.86
C LYS A 107 -13.26 25.87 -15.12
N LYS A 108 -14.18 26.50 -15.85
CA LYS A 108 -15.46 25.89 -16.21
C LYS A 108 -15.29 24.68 -17.13
N PHE A 109 -14.29 24.73 -18.01
CA PHE A 109 -13.96 23.60 -18.87
C PHE A 109 -13.33 22.43 -18.09
N ALA A 110 -12.47 22.72 -17.11
CA ALA A 110 -11.94 21.70 -16.20
C ALA A 110 -13.05 21.02 -15.39
N GLU A 111 -14.06 21.78 -14.95
CA GLU A 111 -15.21 21.28 -14.20
C GLU A 111 -16.13 20.39 -15.04
N THR A 112 -16.44 20.76 -16.30
CA THR A 112 -17.27 19.92 -17.18
C THR A 112 -16.58 18.62 -17.58
N LEU A 113 -15.25 18.63 -17.78
CA LEU A 113 -14.47 17.43 -18.03
C LEU A 113 -14.40 16.49 -16.84
N LYS A 114 -14.30 17.04 -15.61
CA LYS A 114 -14.37 16.25 -14.38
C LYS A 114 -15.74 15.61 -14.21
N LEU A 115 -16.81 16.39 -14.46
CA LEU A 115 -18.18 15.92 -14.38
C LEU A 115 -18.45 14.79 -15.40
N ASN A 116 -18.05 14.95 -16.66
CA ASN A 116 -18.24 13.93 -17.70
C ASN A 116 -17.45 12.63 -17.47
N LYS A 117 -16.35 12.69 -16.71
CA LYS A 117 -15.60 11.47 -16.32
C LYS A 117 -16.22 10.73 -15.14
N GLU A 118 -17.03 11.38 -14.31
CA GLU A 118 -17.76 10.71 -13.22
C GLU A 118 -19.08 10.08 -13.68
N THR A 119 -19.60 10.45 -14.85
CA THR A 119 -20.87 9.94 -15.41
C THR A 119 -20.72 8.79 -16.42
N VAL A 120 -19.50 8.29 -16.67
CA VAL A 120 -19.21 7.18 -17.61
C VAL A 120 -18.58 6.01 -16.87
#